data_AF-A0A182U9C8-F1
#
_entry.id   AF-A0A182U9C8-F1
#
_cell.length_a   1.000
_cell.length_b   1.000
_cell.length_c   1.000
_cell.angle_alpha   90.00
_cell.angle_beta   90.00
_cell.angle_gamma   90.00
#
_symmetry.space_group_name_H-M   'P 1'
#
loop_
_entity.id
_entity.type
_entity.pdbx_description
1 polymer ?
#
loop_
_entity_poly.entity_id
_entity_poly.type
_entity_poly.pdbx_seq_one_letter_code
_entity_poly.pdbx_strand_id
1 'polypeptide(L)'
;MEILNDRLSLLEQLNFDKLGPTDYAARVFGGEVVSVVPTSRHRGSLLSRVRTAFSSMYDNYYQMQCIIQGINNPESTGKEIYFGTFTFDYMTTFLETFELDLDQPVPGVRFARVDIHSNHGEKFTCIYR
;
A
#
# COMPACT_ATOMS: atom_id res chain seq x y z
N MET A 1 -21.35 -19.54 -2.02
CA MET A 1 -20.83 -18.26 -2.55
C MET A 1 -19.42 -18.02 -2.01
N GLU A 2 -19.20 -18.05 -0.70
CA GLU A 2 -17.85 -17.88 -0.08
C GLU A 2 -16.76 -18.80 -0.66
N ILE A 3 -16.99 -20.13 -0.69
CA ILE A 3 -16.01 -21.11 -1.22
C ILE A 3 -15.60 -20.83 -2.67
N LEU A 4 -16.49 -20.26 -3.48
CA LEU A 4 -16.19 -19.94 -4.88
C LEU A 4 -15.30 -18.71 -4.97
N ASN A 5 -15.58 -17.68 -4.17
CA ASN A 5 -14.76 -16.46 -4.08
C ASN A 5 -13.36 -16.77 -3.56
N ASP A 6 -13.23 -17.58 -2.50
CA ASP A 6 -11.93 -17.98 -1.95
C ASP A 6 -11.06 -18.71 -2.99
N ARG A 7 -11.69 -19.56 -3.81
CA ARG A 7 -11.00 -20.29 -4.88
C ARG A 7 -10.60 -19.38 -6.04
N LEU A 8 -11.43 -18.42 -6.39
CA LEU A 8 -11.11 -17.42 -7.42
C LEU A 8 -9.92 -16.57 -6.96
N SER A 9 -9.93 -16.10 -5.71
CA SER A 9 -8.82 -15.34 -5.15
C SER A 9 -7.51 -16.13 -5.10
N LEU A 10 -7.57 -17.41 -4.71
CA LEU A 10 -6.40 -18.28 -4.74
C LEU A 10 -5.83 -18.45 -6.15
N LEU A 11 -6.70 -18.60 -7.16
CA LEU A 11 -6.29 -18.78 -8.55
C LEU A 11 -5.66 -17.50 -9.12
N GLU A 12 -6.24 -16.35 -8.81
CA GLU A 12 -5.71 -15.05 -9.21
C GLU A 12 -4.34 -14.76 -8.58
N GLN A 13 -4.16 -15.08 -7.29
CA GLN A 13 -2.86 -14.98 -6.62
C GLN A 13 -1.81 -15.89 -7.27
N LEU A 14 -2.16 -17.17 -7.50
CA LEU A 14 -1.26 -18.12 -8.16
C LEU A 14 -0.89 -17.70 -9.58
N ASN A 15 -1.81 -17.04 -10.29
CA ASN A 15 -1.58 -16.58 -11.64
C ASN A 15 -0.66 -15.37 -11.66
N PHE A 16 -0.86 -14.43 -10.74
CA PHE A 16 0.00 -13.25 -10.60
C PHE A 16 1.44 -13.64 -10.20
N ASP A 17 1.60 -14.56 -9.25
CA ASP A 17 2.93 -15.03 -8.84
C ASP A 17 3.70 -15.72 -9.97
N LYS A 18 3.00 -16.38 -10.90
CA LYS A 18 3.62 -17.14 -11.99
C LYS A 18 3.82 -16.34 -13.28
N LEU A 19 2.89 -15.45 -13.60
CA LEU A 19 2.80 -14.78 -14.89
C LEU A 19 2.72 -13.24 -14.78
N GLY A 20 2.67 -12.70 -13.57
CA GLY A 20 2.68 -11.27 -13.32
C GLY A 20 4.02 -10.61 -13.65
N PRO A 21 4.07 -9.27 -13.65
CA PRO A 21 5.31 -8.53 -13.85
C PRO A 21 6.34 -8.87 -12.76
N THR A 22 7.62 -8.80 -13.11
CA THR A 22 8.72 -9.03 -12.16
C THR A 22 8.60 -8.08 -10.97
N ASP A 23 8.47 -8.65 -9.78
CA ASP A 23 8.40 -7.87 -8.55
C ASP A 23 9.80 -7.58 -7.98
N TYR A 24 10.32 -6.39 -8.29
CA TYR A 24 11.63 -5.94 -7.81
C TYR A 24 11.69 -5.67 -6.29
N ALA A 25 10.56 -5.61 -5.58
CA ALA A 25 10.52 -5.48 -4.13
C ALA A 25 10.56 -6.84 -3.40
N ALA A 26 10.46 -7.96 -4.13
CA ALA A 26 10.49 -9.28 -3.53
C ALA A 26 11.85 -9.60 -2.89
N ARG A 27 11.81 -10.17 -1.68
CA ARG A 27 13.02 -10.60 -0.96
C ARG A 27 13.87 -11.61 -1.73
N VAL A 28 13.24 -12.48 -2.52
CA VAL A 28 13.94 -13.46 -3.38
C VAL A 28 14.81 -12.81 -4.46
N PHE A 29 14.50 -11.55 -4.83
CA PHE A 29 15.29 -10.75 -5.77
C PHE A 29 16.16 -9.70 -5.07
N GLY A 30 16.29 -9.78 -3.74
CA GLY A 30 17.11 -8.86 -2.94
C GLY A 30 16.37 -7.62 -2.42
N GLY A 31 15.04 -7.55 -2.58
CA GLY A 31 14.24 -6.48 -1.97
C GLY A 31 14.23 -6.55 -0.44
N GLU A 32 14.31 -5.38 0.20
CA GLU A 32 14.33 -5.24 1.66
C GLU A 32 13.57 -4.00 2.11
N VAL A 33 12.87 -4.10 3.25
CA VAL A 33 12.27 -2.95 3.91
C VAL A 33 13.36 -2.22 4.71
N VAL A 34 13.83 -1.09 4.18
CA VAL A 34 14.93 -0.33 4.79
C VAL A 34 14.50 0.56 5.95
N SER A 35 13.24 0.99 6.00
CA SER A 35 12.72 1.86 7.06
C SER A 35 11.21 1.75 7.18
N VAL A 36 10.70 1.90 8.41
CA VAL A 36 9.27 2.02 8.71
C VAL A 36 9.09 3.18 9.68
N VAL A 37 8.32 4.19 9.27
CA VAL A 37 8.02 5.37 10.09
C VAL A 37 6.55 5.30 10.54
N PRO A 38 6.24 4.80 11.74
CA PRO A 38 4.87 4.71 12.22
C PRO A 38 4.35 6.11 12.61
N THR A 39 3.19 6.49 12.08
CA THR A 39 2.51 7.76 12.44
C THR A 39 1.80 7.68 13.79
N SER A 40 1.50 6.48 14.30
CA SER A 40 1.04 6.26 15.67
C SER A 40 1.56 4.95 16.25
N ARG A 41 2.04 4.98 17.50
CA ARG A 41 2.44 3.77 18.24
C ARG A 41 1.19 3.12 18.83
N HIS A 42 0.51 2.26 18.07
CA HIS A 42 -0.45 1.34 18.70
C HIS A 42 0.34 0.24 19.44
N ARG A 43 0.71 0.53 20.70
CA ARG A 43 1.05 -0.53 21.67
C ARG A 43 -0.24 -1.28 21.94
N GLY A 44 -0.28 -2.56 21.57
CA GLY A 44 -1.40 -3.44 21.88
C GLY A 44 -1.75 -3.40 23.37
N SER A 45 -2.95 -2.94 23.68
CA SER A 45 -3.69 -3.34 24.87
C SER A 45 -5.07 -3.75 24.38
N LEU A 46 -5.39 -5.03 24.52
CA LEU A 46 -6.65 -5.66 24.09
C LEU A 46 -7.90 -5.14 24.82
N LEU A 47 -7.80 -4.11 25.68
CA LEU A 47 -8.92 -3.62 26.48
C LEU A 47 -8.80 -2.12 26.74
N SER A 48 -9.36 -1.28 25.85
CA SER A 48 -10.09 -0.06 26.25
C SER A 48 -10.54 0.81 25.06
N ARG A 49 -11.84 0.77 24.80
CA ARG A 49 -12.76 1.92 24.68
C ARG A 49 -12.39 3.08 23.74
N VAL A 50 -13.16 3.13 22.64
CA VAL A 50 -13.98 4.25 22.14
C VAL A 50 -13.48 5.68 22.41
N ARG A 51 -13.13 6.40 21.34
CA ARG A 51 -13.65 7.75 21.09
C ARG A 51 -13.60 8.08 19.60
N THR A 52 -14.79 8.18 19.01
CA THR A 52 -15.07 8.82 17.73
C THR A 52 -14.47 10.22 17.72
N ALA A 53 -13.61 10.52 16.75
CA ALA A 53 -13.19 11.88 16.46
C ALA A 53 -13.79 12.26 15.10
N PHE A 54 -14.80 13.15 15.15
CA PHE A 54 -15.33 13.80 13.96
C PHE A 54 -14.26 14.75 13.41
N SER A 55 -13.85 14.54 12.16
CA SER A 55 -13.32 15.61 11.30
C SER A 55 -13.87 15.41 9.90
N SER A 56 -14.36 16.51 9.35
CA SER A 56 -15.13 16.65 8.13
C SER A 56 -14.28 16.43 6.88
N MET A 57 -14.49 15.28 6.22
CA MET A 57 -14.45 15.16 4.77
C MET A 57 -15.44 14.04 4.40
N TYR A 58 -16.66 14.45 4.06
CA TYR A 58 -17.63 13.56 3.40
C TYR A 58 -17.03 13.19 2.04
N ASP A 59 -16.60 11.93 1.88
CA ASP A 59 -16.98 11.07 0.73
C ASP A 59 -16.17 9.75 0.61
N ASN A 60 -15.01 9.58 1.27
CA ASN A 60 -14.12 8.41 0.99
C ASN A 60 -13.73 7.57 2.22
N TYR A 61 -14.64 7.34 3.18
CA TYR A 61 -14.36 6.49 4.36
C TYR A 61 -14.09 5.02 4.04
N TYR A 62 -14.25 4.59 2.79
CA TYR A 62 -14.22 3.19 2.39
C TYR A 62 -13.04 2.82 1.50
N GLN A 63 -12.01 3.65 1.37
CA GLN A 63 -10.86 3.32 0.51
C GLN A 63 -9.52 3.65 1.19
N MET A 64 -8.55 2.76 1.01
CA MET A 64 -7.17 2.97 1.45
C MET A 64 -6.47 3.86 0.42
N GLN A 65 -6.10 5.07 0.82
CA GLN A 65 -5.31 5.97 -0.02
C GLN A 65 -3.83 5.87 0.34
N CYS A 66 -2.97 5.75 -0.67
CA CYS A 66 -1.53 5.80 -0.51
C CYS A 66 -0.86 6.70 -1.55
N ILE A 67 0.31 7.22 -1.19
CA ILE A 67 1.21 7.93 -2.10
C ILE A 67 2.45 7.07 -2.31
N ILE A 68 2.87 6.94 -3.57
CA ILE A 68 4.10 6.24 -3.93
C ILE A 68 5.13 7.24 -4.45
N GLN A 69 6.34 7.14 -3.93
CA GLN A 69 7.46 7.99 -4.32
C GLN A 69 8.73 7.18 -4.56
N GLY A 70 9.54 7.61 -5.52
CA GLY A 70 10.88 7.09 -5.78
C GLY A 70 11.96 7.89 -5.07
N ILE A 71 12.91 7.18 -4.46
CA ILE A 71 14.04 7.74 -3.70
C ILE A 71 15.33 7.06 -4.16
N ASN A 72 16.38 7.85 -4.41
CA ASN A 72 17.71 7.34 -4.74
C ASN A 72 18.73 7.52 -3.61
N ASN A 73 18.43 8.36 -2.62
CA ASN A 73 19.24 8.52 -1.42
C ASN A 73 18.33 8.48 -0.17
N PRO A 74 18.36 7.40 0.63
CA PRO A 74 17.51 7.26 1.80
C PRO A 74 17.99 8.07 3.02
N GLU A 75 19.22 8.60 3.03
CA GLU A 75 19.83 9.23 4.22
C GLU A 75 19.68 10.76 4.28
N SER A 76 19.20 11.40 3.21
CA SER A 76 18.98 12.85 3.22
C SER A 76 17.80 13.22 2.33
N THR A 77 17.37 14.48 2.41
CA THR A 77 16.38 15.20 1.60
C THR A 77 16.68 15.14 0.09
N GLY A 78 16.80 13.94 -0.46
CA GLY A 78 16.94 13.69 -1.87
C GLY A 78 15.66 14.12 -2.58
N LYS A 79 15.79 14.47 -3.86
CA LYS A 79 14.64 14.78 -4.70
C LYS A 79 13.76 13.54 -4.80
N GLU A 80 12.66 13.52 -4.07
CA GLU A 80 11.62 12.49 -4.18
C GLU A 80 10.96 12.63 -5.56
N ILE A 81 10.79 11.50 -6.24
CA ILE A 81 10.08 11.44 -7.52
C ILE A 81 8.68 10.95 -7.20
N TYR A 82 7.69 11.84 -7.29
CA TYR A 82 6.30 11.48 -7.08
C TYR A 82 5.81 10.58 -8.23
N PHE A 83 5.29 9.41 -7.90
CA PHE A 83 4.73 8.47 -8.88
C PHE A 83 3.21 8.49 -8.95
N GLY A 84 2.54 8.95 -7.90
CA GLY A 84 1.09 9.05 -7.91
C GLY A 84 0.48 8.92 -6.52
N THR A 85 -0.82 9.20 -6.48
CA THR A 85 -1.71 8.90 -5.37
C THR A 85 -2.66 7.83 -5.86
N PHE A 86 -2.73 6.72 -5.13
CA PHE A 86 -3.51 5.56 -5.49
C PHE A 86 -4.53 5.27 -4.40
N THR A 87 -5.61 4.65 -4.81
CA THR A 87 -6.72 4.32 -3.93
C THR A 87 -7.07 2.86 -4.16
N PHE A 88 -7.01 2.07 -3.10
CA PHE A 88 -7.29 0.64 -3.11
C PHE A 88 -8.59 0.35 -2.37
N ASP A 89 -9.43 -0.49 -2.97
CA ASP A 89 -10.68 -0.95 -2.38
C ASP A 89 -10.72 -2.48 -2.25
N TYR A 90 -10.35 -2.97 -1.05
CA TYR A 90 -10.32 -4.40 -0.77
C TYR A 90 -11.70 -5.09 -0.86
N MET A 91 -12.80 -4.31 -0.82
CA MET A 91 -14.15 -4.85 -0.99
C MET A 91 -14.41 -5.24 -2.45
N THR A 92 -13.65 -4.68 -3.39
CA THR A 92 -13.79 -4.93 -4.83
C THR A 92 -12.82 -5.96 -5.36
N THR A 93 -11.57 -5.94 -4.90
CA THR A 93 -10.53 -6.89 -5.28
C THR A 93 -9.54 -7.06 -4.14
N PHE A 94 -8.96 -8.25 -4.01
CA PHE A 94 -7.89 -8.48 -3.04
C PHE A 94 -6.50 -8.18 -3.62
N LEU A 95 -6.40 -8.02 -4.95
CA LEU A 95 -5.16 -7.68 -5.66
C LEU A 95 -5.45 -6.65 -6.74
N GLU A 96 -4.71 -5.54 -6.71
CA GLU A 96 -4.83 -4.47 -7.69
C GLU A 96 -3.43 -4.03 -8.14
N THR A 97 -3.28 -3.78 -9.43
CA THR A 97 -2.05 -3.23 -10.02
C THR A 97 -2.37 -1.85 -10.56
N PHE A 98 -1.59 -0.85 -10.15
CA PHE A 98 -1.74 0.52 -10.61
C PHE A 98 -0.70 0.83 -11.68
N GLU A 99 -1.16 1.36 -12.81
CA GLU A 99 -0.26 1.91 -13.82
C GLU A 99 0.22 3.30 -13.39
N LEU A 100 1.51 3.58 -13.59
CA LEU A 100 2.07 4.89 -13.31
C LEU A 100 1.87 5.80 -14.53
N ASP A 101 1.04 6.82 -14.39
CA ASP A 101 0.90 7.86 -15.39
C ASP A 101 1.98 8.92 -15.19
N LEU A 102 3.04 8.82 -15.99
CA LEU A 102 4.24 9.64 -15.85
C LEU A 102 4.39 10.54 -17.09
N ASP A 103 4.23 11.85 -16.89
CA ASP A 103 4.36 12.86 -17.96
C ASP A 103 5.78 12.94 -18.56
N GLN A 104 6.79 12.39 -17.88
CA GLN A 104 8.19 12.48 -18.27
C GLN A 104 8.97 11.19 -17.95
N PRO A 105 10.05 10.89 -18.71
CA PRO A 105 10.93 9.77 -18.40
C PRO A 105 11.48 9.87 -16.97
N VAL A 106 11.25 8.82 -16.19
CA VAL A 106 11.73 8.72 -14.80
C VAL A 106 13.12 8.09 -14.78
N PRO A 107 14.11 8.69 -14.09
CA PRO A 107 15.41 8.05 -13.91
C PRO A 107 15.26 6.76 -13.10
N GLY A 108 16.18 5.79 -13.28
CA GLY A 108 16.17 4.57 -12.48
C GLY A 108 16.12 4.87 -10.98
N VAL A 109 15.19 4.21 -10.28
CA VAL A 109 14.96 4.36 -8.84
C VAL A 109 15.35 3.08 -8.11
N ARG A 110 16.04 3.22 -6.97
CA ARG A 110 16.45 2.08 -6.14
C ARG A 110 15.60 1.86 -4.90
N PHE A 111 14.98 2.90 -4.37
CA PHE A 111 14.11 2.81 -3.20
C PHE A 111 12.73 3.36 -3.54
N ALA A 112 11.68 2.64 -3.17
CA ALA A 112 10.31 3.15 -3.22
C ALA A 112 9.83 3.40 -1.80
N ARG A 113 9.12 4.51 -1.61
CA ARG A 113 8.43 4.86 -0.37
C ARG A 113 6.94 4.80 -0.62
N VAL A 114 6.23 4.15 0.29
CA VAL A 114 4.77 4.08 0.30
C VAL A 114 4.28 4.77 1.57
N ASP A 115 3.60 5.89 1.39
CA ASP A 115 2.96 6.62 2.48
C ASP A 115 1.47 6.29 2.51
N ILE A 116 0.98 5.73 3.62
CA ILE A 116 -0.45 5.43 3.81
C ILE A 116 -1.13 6.63 4.43
N HIS A 117 -2.11 7.20 3.73
CA HIS A 117 -2.80 8.44 4.12
C HIS A 117 -4.14 8.17 4.79
N SER A 118 -4.87 7.16 4.34
CA SER A 118 -6.14 6.73 4.93
C SER A 118 -6.24 5.22 4.94
N ASN A 119 -7.14 4.72 5.78
CA ASN A 119 -7.66 3.37 5.70
C ASN A 119 -9.20 3.44 5.70
N HIS A 120 -9.85 2.28 5.64
CA HIS A 120 -11.29 2.11 5.52
C HIS A 120 -12.07 2.46 6.82
N GLY A 121 -11.65 3.51 7.54
CA GLY A 121 -12.22 3.90 8.83
C GLY A 121 -11.78 3.02 10.00
N GLU A 122 -10.69 2.27 9.85
CA GLU A 122 -10.24 1.26 10.80
C GLU A 122 -9.18 1.77 11.78
N LYS A 123 -9.08 1.12 12.95
CA LYS A 123 -8.14 1.53 14.01
C LYS A 123 -6.67 1.28 13.67
N PHE A 124 -6.42 0.33 12.78
CA PHE A 124 -5.09 -0.04 12.33
C PHE A 124 -5.13 -0.36 10.84
N THR A 125 -3.97 -0.28 10.20
CA THR A 125 -3.80 -0.64 8.80
C THR A 125 -2.85 -1.82 8.71
N CYS A 126 -3.27 -2.88 8.04
CA CYS A 126 -2.42 -4.01 7.69
C CYS A 126 -2.06 -3.91 6.22
N ILE A 127 -0.77 -4.07 5.91
CA ILE A 127 -0.26 -4.06 4.53
C ILE A 127 0.11 -5.49 4.19
N TYR A 128 -0.57 -6.05 3.19
CA TYR A 128 -0.31 -7.38 2.65
C TYR A 128 0.32 -7.27 1.25
N ARG A 129 0.90 -8.36 0.78
CA ARG A 129 1.47 -8.55 -0.55
C ARG A 129 1.12 -9.95 -1.03
#